data_AF-A0A139R516-F1
#
_entry.id   AF-A0A139R516-F1
#
_cell.length_a   1.000
_cell.length_b   1.000
_cell.length_c   1.000
_cell.angle_alpha   90.00
_cell.angle_beta   90.00
_cell.angle_gamma   90.00
#
_symmetry.space_group_name_H-M   'P 1'
#
loop_
_entity.id
_entity.type
_entity.pdbx_description
1 polymer ?
#
loop_
_entity_poly.entity_id
_entity_poly.type
_entity_poly.pdbx_seq_one_letter_code
_entity_poly.pdbx_strand_id
1 'polypeptide(L)'
;MKMTVYFDGAFWSALIEFTDSKKRYKAFRYVFGKEPKDDDILNFIDVSLGKWLRRYDKVKVSSEFSAPAISQKKRNPKRVQRDINKAKCKPVVSTKAQLAMQEMREEVKKAQKSKQKVKRELEKERKYLLRQEKRHQKKRGH
;
A
#
# COMPACT_ATOMS: atom_id res chain seq x y z
N MET A 1 10.99 8.52 -6.69
CA MET A 1 10.35 7.97 -5.47
C MET A 1 10.79 8.81 -4.29
N LYS A 2 9.93 9.03 -3.30
CA LYS A 2 10.23 9.76 -2.07
C LYS A 2 9.66 8.99 -0.88
N MET A 3 10.44 8.86 0.18
CA MET A 3 9.98 8.31 1.47
C MET A 3 10.13 9.39 2.54
N THR A 4 9.11 9.56 3.37
CA THR A 4 9.13 10.48 4.51
C THR A 4 8.74 9.73 5.77
N VAL A 5 9.64 9.66 6.76
CA VAL A 5 9.37 9.06 8.07
C VAL A 5 8.84 10.15 9.00
N TYR A 6 7.77 9.86 9.71
CA TYR A 6 7.12 10.79 10.63
C TYR A 6 6.37 10.07 11.74
N PHE A 7 6.14 10.79 12.84
CA PHE A 7 5.26 10.36 13.91
C PHE A 7 3.83 10.86 13.63
N ASP A 8 2.85 9.96 13.62
CA ASP A 8 1.44 10.31 13.31
C ASP A 8 0.60 10.61 14.55
N GLY A 9 1.23 10.71 15.73
CA GLY A 9 0.57 10.90 17.03
C GLY A 9 0.39 9.60 17.82
N ALA A 10 0.46 8.44 17.16
CA ALA A 10 0.40 7.12 17.81
C ALA A 10 1.62 6.25 17.49
N PHE A 11 2.04 6.25 16.22
CA PHE A 11 3.11 5.38 15.73
C PHE A 11 4.05 6.13 14.79
N TRP A 12 5.30 5.65 14.73
CA TRP A 12 6.20 6.02 13.66
C TRP A 12 5.79 5.33 12.36
N SER A 13 5.63 6.13 11.32
CA SER A 13 5.15 5.72 10.02
C SER A 13 6.03 6.28 8.90
N ALA A 14 6.19 5.52 7.82
CA ALA A 14 6.72 6.02 6.55
C ALA A 14 5.56 6.30 5.58
N LEU A 15 5.58 7.48 4.98
CA LEU A 15 4.84 7.79 3.77
C LEU A 15 5.75 7.53 2.56
N ILE A 16 5.35 6.58 1.72
CA ILE A 16 6.06 6.26 0.48
C ILE A 16 5.25 6.85 -0.68
N GLU A 17 5.86 7.78 -1.41
CA GLU A 17 5.32 8.41 -2.61
C GLU A 17 6.11 7.93 -3.83
N PHE A 18 5.44 7.32 -4.81
CA PHE A 18 6.09 6.79 -6.00
C PHE A 18 5.23 6.96 -7.25
N THR A 19 5.88 6.85 -8.39
CA THR A 19 5.23 6.83 -9.70
C THR A 19 5.26 5.42 -10.24
N ASP A 20 4.10 4.93 -10.63
CA ASP A 20 3.95 3.65 -11.34
C ASP A 20 4.57 3.76 -12.76
N SER A 21 4.83 2.62 -13.38
CA SER A 21 5.16 2.43 -14.81
C SER A 21 4.30 3.28 -15.76
N LYS A 22 3.03 3.53 -15.43
CA LYS A 22 2.10 4.37 -16.21
C LYS A 22 2.11 5.85 -15.82
N LYS A 23 3.17 6.33 -15.14
CA LYS A 23 3.34 7.72 -14.66
C LYS A 23 2.25 8.23 -13.70
N ARG A 24 1.45 7.34 -13.13
CA ARG A 24 0.45 7.67 -12.09
C ARG A 24 1.10 7.79 -10.73
N TYR A 25 0.79 8.86 -10.01
CA TYR A 25 1.21 9.04 -8.62
C TYR A 25 0.45 8.09 -7.69
N LYS A 26 1.19 7.35 -6.88
CA LYS A 26 0.67 6.45 -5.85
C LYS A 26 1.37 6.75 -4.52
N ALA A 27 0.63 6.54 -3.44
CA ALA A 27 1.16 6.67 -2.10
C ALA A 27 0.63 5.57 -1.18
N PHE A 28 1.49 5.04 -0.31
CA PHE A 28 1.05 4.18 0.79
C PHE A 28 1.77 4.52 2.09
N ARG A 29 1.10 4.20 3.19
CA ARG A 29 1.64 4.31 4.55
C ARG A 29 2.15 2.95 5.00
N TYR A 30 3.39 2.91 5.47
CA TYR A 30 3.93 1.79 6.24
C TYR A 30 4.09 2.22 7.70
N VAL A 31 3.75 1.35 8.65
CA VAL A 31 3.81 1.65 10.09
C VAL A 31 4.95 0.83 10.70
N PHE A 32 5.92 1.51 11.29
CA PHE A 32 7.01 0.89 12.05
C PHE A 32 6.59 0.60 13.49
N GLY A 33 5.67 1.41 14.03
CA GLY A 33 5.22 1.30 15.42
C GLY A 33 6.09 2.16 16.34
N LYS A 34 7.18 1.60 16.85
CA LYS A 34 8.19 2.32 17.64
C LYS A 34 9.07 3.18 16.73
N GLU A 35 9.81 4.12 17.34
CA GLU A 35 10.81 4.91 16.64
C GLU A 35 11.81 3.99 15.92
N PRO A 36 11.83 3.99 14.58
CA PRO A 36 12.71 3.11 13.83
C PRO A 36 14.14 3.63 13.92
N LYS A 37 15.09 2.72 14.17
CA LYS A 37 16.50 3.06 14.03
C LYS A 37 16.86 3.16 12.54
N ASP A 38 18.00 3.78 12.25
CA ASP A 38 18.50 3.87 10.87
C ASP A 38 18.62 2.47 10.22
N ASP A 39 19.08 1.47 10.98
CA ASP A 39 19.15 0.08 10.52
C ASP A 39 17.78 -0.51 10.16
N ASP A 40 16.73 -0.20 10.94
CA ASP A 40 15.37 -0.66 10.67
C ASP A 40 14.82 -0.05 9.37
N ILE A 41 15.15 1.22 9.14
CA ILE A 41 14.79 1.94 7.91
C ILE A 41 15.51 1.33 6.71
N LEU A 42 16.81 1.08 6.81
CA LEU A 42 17.61 0.48 5.75
C LEU A 42 17.13 -0.93 5.42
N ASN A 43 16.90 -1.76 6.44
CA ASN A 43 16.37 -3.11 6.27
C ASN A 43 14.96 -3.09 5.64
N PHE A 44 14.12 -2.14 6.02
CA PHE A 44 12.83 -1.93 5.36
C PHE A 44 12.99 -1.58 3.87
N ILE A 45 13.92 -0.69 3.52
CA ILE A 45 14.18 -0.28 2.13
C ILE A 45 14.66 -1.49 1.30
N ASP A 46 15.60 -2.27 1.83
CA ASP A 46 16.23 -3.36 1.08
C ASP A 46 15.29 -4.57 0.92
N VAL A 47 14.69 -5.04 2.02
CA VAL A 47 13.95 -6.30 2.04
C VAL A 47 12.47 -6.10 1.73
N SER A 48 11.84 -5.11 2.36
CA SER A 48 10.38 -4.99 2.39
C SER A 48 9.84 -4.10 1.29
N LEU A 49 10.48 -2.95 1.04
CA LEU A 49 9.96 -1.91 0.18
C LEU A 49 9.74 -2.41 -1.26
N GLY A 50 10.69 -3.18 -1.82
CA GLY A 50 10.54 -3.77 -3.15
C GLY A 50 9.31 -4.70 -3.26
N LYS A 51 9.04 -5.50 -2.22
CA LYS A 51 7.87 -6.37 -2.16
C LYS A 51 6.57 -5.57 -2.09
N TRP A 52 6.54 -4.49 -1.30
CA TRP A 52 5.39 -3.59 -1.20
C TRP A 52 5.13 -2.86 -2.51
N LEU A 53 6.16 -2.30 -3.14
CA LEU A 53 6.06 -1.63 -4.43
C LEU A 53 5.48 -2.57 -5.48
N ARG A 54 5.99 -3.80 -5.63
CA ARG A 54 5.43 -4.78 -6.59
C ARG A 54 3.97 -5.14 -6.31
N ARG A 55 3.53 -5.16 -5.05
CA ARG A 55 2.13 -5.42 -4.69
C ARG A 55 1.23 -4.24 -5.06
N TYR A 56 1.67 -3.02 -4.76
CA TYR A 56 0.89 -1.80 -5.01
C TYR A 56 0.92 -1.34 -6.47
N ASP A 57 1.95 -1.71 -7.21
CA ASP A 57 2.03 -1.47 -8.66
C ASP A 57 0.92 -2.21 -9.41
N LYS A 58 0.63 -3.45 -9.00
CA LYS A 58 -0.46 -4.28 -9.57
C LYS A 58 -1.86 -3.72 -9.33
N VAL A 59 -2.04 -2.84 -8.34
CA VAL A 59 -3.34 -2.21 -8.07
C VAL A 59 -3.58 -1.15 -9.15
N LYS A 60 -4.59 -1.36 -9.99
CA LYS A 60 -4.99 -0.36 -10.99
C LYS A 60 -5.70 0.76 -10.24
N VAL A 61 -5.15 1.96 -10.34
CA VAL A 61 -5.69 3.19 -9.73
C VAL A 61 -6.14 4.08 -10.90
N SER A 62 -7.31 4.69 -10.77
CA SER A 62 -7.96 5.47 -11.83
C SER A 62 -7.40 6.89 -11.91
N SER A 63 -6.94 7.46 -10.79
CA SER A 63 -6.53 8.86 -10.75
C SER A 63 -5.24 9.15 -11.52
N GLU A 64 -5.32 10.22 -12.30
CA GLU A 64 -4.22 10.80 -13.09
C GLU A 64 -3.49 11.88 -12.28
N PHE A 65 -3.16 11.58 -11.02
CA PHE A 65 -2.33 12.49 -10.27
C PHE A 65 -0.93 12.55 -10.90
N SER A 66 -0.60 13.63 -11.61
CA SER A 66 0.74 13.86 -12.14
C SER A 66 1.72 14.10 -11.00
N ALA A 67 2.80 13.32 -10.91
CA ALA A 67 3.78 13.50 -9.85
C ALA A 67 4.44 14.89 -9.92
N PRO A 68 4.70 15.54 -8.77
CA PRO A 68 5.44 16.80 -8.79
C PRO A 68 6.83 16.58 -9.40
N ALA A 69 7.21 17.41 -10.36
CA ALA A 69 8.51 17.35 -11.00
C ALA A 69 9.61 17.57 -9.95
N ILE A 70 10.45 16.56 -9.73
CA ILE A 70 11.60 16.67 -8.82
C ILE A 70 12.70 17.38 -9.61
N SER A 71 12.78 18.71 -9.49
CA SER A 71 13.88 19.45 -10.13
C SER A 71 15.12 19.37 -9.24
N GLN A 72 16.15 18.66 -9.73
CA GLN A 72 17.46 18.53 -9.07
C GLN A 72 18.39 19.70 -9.43
N LYS A 73 17.90 20.94 -9.38
CA LYS A 73 18.77 22.10 -9.52
C LYS A 73 19.61 22.27 -8.25
N LYS A 74 20.91 22.55 -8.38
CA LYS A 74 21.78 22.92 -7.23
C LYS A 74 21.12 24.08 -6.48
N ARG A 75 20.66 23.84 -5.26
CA ARG A 75 20.00 24.86 -4.40
C ARG A 75 21.01 25.41 -3.41
N ASN A 76 21.01 26.73 -3.25
CA ASN A 76 21.82 27.41 -2.22
C ASN A 76 21.49 26.85 -0.82
N PRO A 77 22.49 26.53 0.03
CA PRO A 77 22.29 26.01 1.39
C PRO A 77 21.27 26.81 2.23
N LYS A 78 21.27 28.15 2.11
CA LYS A 78 20.28 29.01 2.81
C LYS A 78 18.85 28.74 2.35
N ARG A 79 18.65 28.40 1.08
CA ARG A 79 17.34 28.05 0.52
C ARG A 79 16.91 26.65 0.97
N VAL A 80 17.83 25.70 1.07
CA VAL A 80 17.57 24.36 1.61
C VAL A 80 17.11 24.46 3.06
N GLN A 81 17.79 25.24 3.91
CA GLN A 81 17.39 25.42 5.31
C GLN A 81 15.99 26.04 5.46
N ARG A 82 15.66 27.04 4.61
CA ARG A 82 14.31 27.64 4.58
C ARG A 82 13.24 26.63 4.14
N ASP A 83 13.54 25.80 3.14
CA ASP A 83 12.62 24.76 2.66
C ASP A 83 12.37 23.69 3.73
N ILE A 84 13.41 23.28 4.48
CA ILE A 84 13.29 22.37 5.64
C ILE A 84 12.36 22.98 6.70
N ASN A 85 12.59 24.23 7.10
CA ASN A 85 11.75 24.88 8.10
C ASN A 85 10.29 25.03 7.64
N LYS A 86 10.06 25.37 6.36
CA LYS A 86 8.71 25.39 5.79
C LYS A 86 8.04 24.02 5.76
N ALA A 87 8.81 22.95 5.51
CA ALA A 87 8.30 21.59 5.52
C ALA A 87 7.92 21.12 6.93
N LYS A 88 8.67 21.53 7.96
CA LYS A 88 8.34 21.25 9.37
C LYS A 88 6.99 21.80 9.80
N CYS A 89 6.60 22.97 9.29
CA CYS A 89 5.29 23.57 9.61
C CYS A 89 4.11 22.99 8.81
N LYS A 90 4.37 22.12 7.83
CA LYS A 90 3.32 21.53 6.98
C LYS A 90 2.95 20.14 7.48
N PRO A 91 1.68 19.73 7.32
CA PRO A 91 1.30 18.35 7.58
C PRO A 91 2.12 17.41 6.69
N VAL A 92 2.72 16.38 7.28
CA VAL A 92 3.60 15.44 6.58
C VAL A 92 2.83 14.70 5.48
N VAL A 93 1.57 14.37 5.75
CA VAL A 93 0.70 13.75 4.78
C VAL A 93 -0.05 14.82 4.01
N SER A 94 0.33 15.02 2.74
CA SER A 94 -0.39 15.95 1.85
C SER A 94 -1.79 15.43 1.53
N THR A 95 -2.74 16.34 1.24
CA THR A 95 -4.09 15.97 0.79
C THR A 95 -4.06 15.05 -0.43
N LYS A 96 -3.11 15.28 -1.35
CA LYS A 96 -2.88 14.42 -2.52
C LYS A 96 -2.47 13.00 -2.13
N ALA A 97 -1.54 12.86 -1.17
CA ALA A 97 -1.14 11.56 -0.65
C ALA A 97 -2.31 10.85 0.06
N GLN A 98 -3.13 11.59 0.81
CA GLN A 98 -4.33 11.05 1.47
C GLN A 98 -5.34 10.50 0.45
N LEU A 99 -5.66 11.27 -0.59
CA LEU A 99 -6.57 10.84 -1.66
C LEU A 99 -6.03 9.59 -2.39
N ALA A 100 -4.76 9.58 -2.75
CA ALA A 100 -4.13 8.41 -3.39
C ALA A 100 -4.17 7.16 -2.49
N MET A 101 -3.92 7.33 -1.18
CA MET A 101 -4.03 6.23 -0.22
C MET A 101 -5.47 5.72 -0.08
N GLN A 102 -6.46 6.60 -0.09
CA GLN A 102 -7.87 6.22 0.01
C GLN A 102 -8.31 5.41 -1.22
N GLU A 103 -8.00 5.89 -2.42
CA GLU A 103 -8.33 5.19 -3.67
C GLU A 103 -7.69 3.81 -3.71
N MET A 104 -6.41 3.70 -3.32
CA MET A 104 -5.72 2.41 -3.23
C MET A 104 -6.39 1.46 -2.25
N ARG A 105 -6.88 1.96 -1.09
CA ARG A 105 -7.61 1.13 -0.11
C ARG A 105 -8.92 0.62 -0.68
N GLU A 106 -9.67 1.46 -1.41
CA GLU A 106 -10.95 1.09 -2.02
C GLU A 106 -10.76 0.00 -3.07
N GLU A 107 -9.75 0.12 -3.93
CA GLU A 107 -9.47 -0.88 -4.97
C GLU A 107 -9.02 -2.22 -4.38
N VAL A 108 -8.17 -2.21 -3.35
CA VAL A 108 -7.80 -3.44 -2.63
C VAL A 108 -9.02 -4.08 -1.97
N LYS A 109 -9.90 -3.28 -1.35
CA LYS A 109 -11.13 -3.75 -0.72
C LYS A 109 -12.07 -4.40 -1.73
N LYS A 110 -12.25 -3.80 -2.92
CA LYS A 110 -13.04 -4.39 -4.01
C LYS A 110 -12.46 -5.73 -4.46
N ALA A 111 -11.14 -5.79 -4.69
CA ALA A 111 -10.46 -7.02 -5.11
C ALA A 111 -10.51 -8.13 -4.05
N GLN A 112 -10.47 -7.79 -2.76
CA GLN A 112 -10.62 -8.77 -1.68
C GLN A 112 -12.05 -9.31 -1.61
N LYS A 113 -13.07 -8.45 -1.74
CA LYS A 113 -14.48 -8.88 -1.75
C LYS A 113 -14.76 -9.87 -2.88
N SER A 114 -14.28 -9.61 -4.09
CA SER A 114 -14.47 -10.54 -5.22
C SER A 114 -13.79 -11.88 -4.97
N LYS A 115 -12.55 -11.89 -4.49
CA LYS A 115 -11.83 -13.13 -4.12
C LYS A 115 -12.56 -13.90 -3.03
N GLN A 116 -13.08 -13.21 -2.01
CA GLN A 116 -13.79 -13.87 -0.93
C GLN A 116 -15.13 -14.47 -1.40
N LYS A 117 -15.83 -13.81 -2.33
CA LYS A 117 -17.03 -14.37 -2.96
C LYS A 117 -16.72 -15.68 -3.70
N VAL A 118 -15.71 -15.68 -4.57
CA VAL A 118 -15.26 -16.88 -5.31
C VAL A 118 -14.86 -18.00 -4.35
N LYS A 119 -14.08 -17.69 -3.31
CA LYS A 119 -13.68 -18.70 -2.31
C LYS A 119 -14.88 -19.31 -1.59
N ARG A 120 -15.88 -18.51 -1.22
CA ARG A 120 -17.12 -19.00 -0.59
C ARG A 120 -17.93 -19.90 -1.52
N GLU A 121 -18.00 -19.58 -2.81
CA GLU A 121 -18.70 -20.38 -3.81
C GLU A 121 -18.01 -21.74 -4.00
N LEU A 122 -16.68 -21.75 -4.17
CA LEU A 122 -15.88 -22.98 -4.25
C LEU A 122 -15.99 -23.85 -3.00
N GLU A 123 -15.99 -23.25 -1.81
CA GLU A 123 -16.18 -24.00 -0.56
C GLU A 123 -17.59 -24.60 -0.44
N LYS A 124 -18.62 -23.89 -0.90
CA LYS A 124 -20.00 -24.41 -0.94
C LYS A 124 -20.11 -25.60 -1.88
N GLU A 125 -19.56 -25.48 -3.08
CA GLU A 125 -19.55 -26.55 -4.08
C GLU A 125 -18.79 -27.78 -3.58
N ARG A 126 -17.60 -27.59 -3.00
CA ARG A 126 -16.82 -28.67 -2.38
C ARG A 126 -17.62 -29.39 -1.29
N LYS A 127 -18.28 -28.64 -0.39
CA LYS A 127 -19.13 -29.22 0.67
C LYS A 127 -20.33 -29.96 0.08
N TYR A 128 -20.91 -29.47 -1.00
CA TYR A 128 -22.02 -30.13 -1.70
C TYR A 128 -21.59 -31.46 -2.32
N LEU A 129 -20.47 -31.49 -3.06
CA LEU A 129 -19.93 -32.71 -3.65
C LEU A 129 -19.62 -33.77 -2.59
N LEU A 130 -18.98 -33.36 -1.48
CA LEU A 130 -18.71 -34.27 -0.36
C LEU A 130 -19.99 -34.86 0.25
N ARG A 131 -21.07 -34.07 0.33
CA ARG A 131 -22.38 -34.57 0.82
C ARG A 131 -22.99 -35.58 -0.16
N GLN A 132 -22.91 -35.31 -1.46
CA GLN A 132 -23.42 -36.24 -2.49
C GLN A 132 -22.64 -37.56 -2.48
N GLU A 133 -21.31 -37.50 -2.39
CA GLU A 133 -20.46 -38.68 -2.30
C GLU A 133 -20.78 -39.51 -1.05
N LYS A 134 -20.89 -38.87 0.12
CA LYS A 134 -21.33 -39.55 1.37
C LYS A 134 -22.71 -40.19 1.22
N ARG A 135 -23.67 -39.51 0.56
CA ARG A 135 -25.01 -40.06 0.32
C ARG A 135 -24.95 -41.28 -0.61
N HIS A 136 -24.11 -41.23 -1.64
CA HIS A 136 -23.91 -42.33 -2.58
C HIS A 136 -23.23 -43.54 -1.91
N GLN A 137 -22.19 -43.32 -1.10
CA GLN A 137 -21.55 -44.37 -0.30
C GLN A 137 -22.53 -45.05 0.67
N LYS A 138 -23.39 -44.27 1.36
CA LYS A 138 -24.46 -44.81 2.21
C LYS A 138 -25.45 -45.70 1.46
N LYS A 139 -25.74 -45.40 0.19
CA LYS A 139 -26.65 -46.19 -0.65
C LYS A 139 -26.01 -47.46 -1.21
N ARG A 140 -24.69 -47.50 -1.35
CA ARG A 140 -23.98 -48.66 -1.91
C ARG A 140 -23.78 -49.81 -0.93
N GLY A 141 -24.08 -49.61 0.35
CA GLY A 141 -24.32 -50.68 1.32
C GLY A 141 -23.10 -51.50 1.73
N HIS A 142 -22.95 -51.67 3.03
CA HIS A 142 -23.19 -52.99 3.61
C HIS A 142 -24.68 -53.05 3.97
#